data_AF-A0A9K3M2X4-F1
#
_entry.id   AF-A0A9K3M2X4-F1
#
_cell.length_a   1.000
_cell.length_b   1.000
_cell.length_c   1.000
_cell.angle_alpha   90.00
_cell.angle_beta   90.00
_cell.angle_gamma   90.00
#
_symmetry.space_group_name_H-M   'P 1'
#
loop_
_entity.id
_entity.type
_entity.pdbx_description
1 polymer ?
#
loop_
_entity_poly.entity_id
_entity_poly.type
_entity_poly.pdbx_seq_one_letter_code
_entity_poly.pdbx_strand_id
1 'polypeptide(L)'
;MPKELSRKSHSSLPQTTIKKHRLTFYEMQHKPQQAGKQVANSFNLSKDASEKSKMKTKVNIMTYSFGSKRDCICEIEGFTFGQSSINMSASLVTVISRFFPILMLVFCILPCVDALAFGASPPDKKMQNQLEIAFVTGNEMKVRELSKILTAEGLIDPANPERSLVKLRVVKVDLPEIQEVDTEGIAKDKVLLAAQLANGPAICEDTSLEFHALGGQPGPFIKFFQDRLKSEGLWRILTAYEDKSATAVCTLAFCTAPHADPVLFTGRVHGTIVEPIEGRGFGWDSIFVPEGEDQPFSCLSTERKNELSHRGDAVRQWAKWLLVNKDELIERQNTGRRSIGHKGLDFKSTSPEQ
;
A
#
# COMPACT_ATOMS: atom_id res chain seq x y z
N MET A 1 16.87 -12.09 62.69
CA MET A 1 16.36 -11.13 63.69
C MET A 1 15.17 -10.38 63.07
N PRO A 2 14.13 -10.08 63.86
CA PRO A 2 12.80 -10.72 63.79
C PRO A 2 11.68 -9.73 63.38
N LYS A 3 10.44 -10.11 63.08
CA LYS A 3 9.40 -10.55 64.03
C LYS A 3 8.16 -11.11 63.32
N GLU A 4 7.68 -12.27 63.81
CA GLU A 4 6.28 -12.68 63.76
C GLU A 4 5.40 -11.80 64.66
N LEU A 5 4.11 -11.70 64.34
CA LEU A 5 2.91 -11.54 65.21
C LEU A 5 1.71 -11.32 64.26
N SER A 6 0.52 -11.91 64.34
CA SER A 6 -0.08 -12.91 65.22
C SER A 6 -1.38 -13.41 64.54
N ARG A 7 -1.81 -14.63 64.83
CA ARG A 7 -3.13 -15.18 64.45
C ARG A 7 -4.24 -14.55 65.30
N LYS A 8 -5.43 -14.34 64.71
CA LYS A 8 -6.71 -14.63 65.39
C LYS A 8 -7.70 -15.30 64.44
N SER A 9 -8.39 -16.30 65.00
CA SER A 9 -9.36 -17.24 64.42
C SER A 9 -10.81 -16.89 64.77
N HIS A 10 -11.74 -17.64 64.16
CA HIS A 10 -13.22 -17.73 64.32
C HIS A 10 -14.01 -17.05 63.17
N SER A 11 -15.03 -17.64 62.52
CA SER A 11 -15.74 -18.92 62.67
C SER A 11 -16.67 -19.19 61.45
N SER A 12 -16.64 -20.42 60.91
CA SER A 12 -17.70 -21.28 60.32
C SER A 12 -18.80 -20.81 59.32
N LEU A 13 -18.67 -21.33 58.06
CA LEU A 13 -19.63 -22.02 57.15
C LEU A 13 -20.84 -21.27 56.48
N PRO A 14 -21.40 -21.72 55.32
CA PRO A 14 -21.01 -22.79 54.39
C PRO A 14 -20.78 -22.35 52.92
N GLN A 15 -20.22 -23.27 52.13
CA GLN A 15 -19.92 -23.15 50.70
C GLN A 15 -21.18 -23.05 49.82
N THR A 16 -21.16 -22.13 48.85
CA THR A 16 -21.82 -22.34 47.54
C THR A 16 -20.81 -22.03 46.43
N THR A 17 -20.48 -23.07 45.67
CA THR A 17 -19.53 -23.06 44.58
C THR A 17 -20.14 -22.32 43.39
N ILE A 18 -19.67 -21.10 43.10
CA ILE A 18 -19.85 -20.46 41.80
C ILE A 18 -18.46 -20.34 41.17
N LYS A 19 -18.28 -20.96 40.01
CA LYS A 19 -17.04 -20.93 39.21
C LYS A 19 -16.64 -19.47 38.93
N LYS A 20 -15.69 -18.93 39.70
CA LYS A 20 -15.01 -17.67 39.39
C LYS A 20 -14.35 -17.82 38.03
N HIS A 21 -14.86 -17.13 37.02
CA HIS A 21 -14.09 -16.82 35.83
C HIS A 21 -13.03 -15.82 36.28
N ARG A 22 -11.79 -16.30 36.44
CA ARG A 22 -10.64 -15.48 36.81
C ARG A 22 -10.23 -14.69 35.57
N LEU A 23 -10.73 -13.47 35.45
CA LEU A 23 -10.15 -12.45 34.56
C LEU A 23 -8.87 -11.96 35.21
N THR A 24 -7.73 -12.37 34.65
CA THR A 24 -6.42 -11.88 35.07
C THR A 24 -6.21 -10.50 34.43
N PHE A 25 -6.22 -9.45 35.23
CA PHE A 25 -5.76 -8.13 34.80
C PHE A 25 -4.22 -8.15 34.80
N TYR A 26 -3.60 -7.97 33.64
CA TYR A 26 -2.20 -7.55 33.60
C TYR A 26 -2.17 -6.03 33.79
N GLU A 27 -1.73 -5.57 34.96
CA GLU A 27 -1.37 -4.18 35.17
C GLU A 27 -0.03 -3.94 34.45
N MET A 28 -0.08 -3.47 33.20
CA MET A 28 1.13 -3.01 32.52
C MET A 28 1.57 -1.68 33.14
N GLN A 29 2.45 -1.77 34.14
CA GLN A 29 3.25 -0.64 34.62
C GLN A 29 4.33 -0.30 33.59
N HIS A 30 3.95 0.23 32.43
CA HIS A 30 4.84 1.02 31.56
C HIS A 30 4.00 1.92 30.67
N LYS A 31 4.13 3.24 30.85
CA LYS A 31 3.62 4.25 29.91
C LYS A 31 4.28 4.02 28.53
N PRO A 32 3.52 3.76 27.45
CA PRO A 32 4.04 3.95 26.11
C PRO A 32 4.01 5.45 25.82
N GLN A 33 5.18 6.08 25.75
CA GLN A 33 5.32 7.37 25.10
C GLN A 33 5.06 7.17 23.60
N GLN A 34 4.09 7.94 23.08
CA GLN A 34 3.80 8.19 21.66
C GLN A 34 3.46 6.98 20.78
N ALA A 35 2.27 6.42 20.97
CA ALA A 35 1.53 5.71 19.91
C ALA A 35 0.41 6.63 19.40
N GLY A 36 0.29 6.79 18.08
CA GLY A 36 -0.70 7.67 17.45
C GLY A 36 -2.13 7.27 17.79
N LYS A 37 -2.83 8.09 18.58
CA LYS A 37 -4.27 7.97 18.81
C LYS A 37 -5.02 8.34 17.53
N GLN A 38 -5.77 7.41 16.95
CA GLN A 38 -6.91 7.74 16.08
C GLN A 38 -8.20 7.38 16.82
N VAL A 39 -9.00 8.39 17.13
CA VAL A 39 -10.35 8.20 17.64
C VAL A 39 -11.24 7.87 16.45
N ALA A 40 -11.65 6.61 16.33
CA ALA A 40 -12.61 6.17 15.33
C ALA A 40 -14.03 6.35 15.90
N ASN A 41 -14.59 7.54 15.69
CA ASN A 41 -16.00 7.90 15.88
C ASN A 41 -16.54 7.94 17.33
N SER A 42 -17.14 9.07 17.69
CA SER A 42 -17.98 9.19 18.89
C SER A 42 -19.44 8.99 18.52
N PHE A 43 -20.13 8.03 19.15
CA PHE A 43 -21.55 7.80 18.92
C PHE A 43 -22.38 8.26 20.13
N ASN A 44 -23.41 9.05 19.87
CA ASN A 44 -24.44 9.38 20.85
C ASN A 44 -25.61 8.42 20.66
N LEU A 45 -25.85 7.54 21.63
CA LEU A 45 -27.04 6.69 21.65
C LEU A 45 -28.11 7.37 22.52
N SER A 46 -29.18 7.82 21.89
CA SER A 46 -30.44 8.17 22.57
C SER A 46 -31.49 7.13 22.20
N LYS A 47 -32.11 6.51 23.20
CA LYS A 47 -33.30 5.67 23.00
C LYS A 47 -34.51 6.45 23.51
N ASP A 48 -35.54 6.60 22.68
CA ASP A 48 -36.83 7.13 23.13
C ASP A 48 -37.49 6.10 24.05
N ALA A 49 -37.37 6.35 25.35
CA ALA A 49 -38.32 5.85 26.34
C ALA A 49 -39.31 6.99 26.62
N SER A 50 -40.56 6.63 26.90
CA SER A 50 -41.68 7.53 27.20
C SER A 50 -41.28 8.74 28.07
N GLU A 51 -42.01 9.84 27.88
CA GLU A 51 -41.79 11.26 28.22
C GLU A 51 -41.19 11.67 29.59
N LYS A 52 -40.70 10.76 30.44
CA LYS A 52 -40.15 11.08 31.77
C LYS A 52 -38.74 10.62 32.10
N SER A 53 -37.97 10.00 31.19
CA SER A 53 -36.53 9.79 31.45
C SER A 53 -35.71 9.60 30.17
N LYS A 54 -35.08 10.66 29.68
CA LYS A 54 -34.07 10.55 28.61
C LYS A 54 -32.74 10.13 29.22
N MET A 55 -32.33 8.89 28.98
CA MET A 55 -31.01 8.38 29.32
C MET A 55 -30.07 8.65 28.13
N LYS A 56 -29.06 9.51 28.32
CA LYS A 56 -28.01 9.75 27.32
C LYS A 56 -26.78 8.94 27.70
N THR A 57 -26.34 8.05 26.81
CA THR A 57 -25.08 7.32 26.98
C THR A 57 -24.12 7.76 25.89
N LYS A 58 -22.94 8.23 26.28
CA LYS A 58 -21.85 8.58 25.37
C LYS A 58 -20.86 7.42 25.39
N VAL A 59 -20.65 6.79 24.23
CA VAL A 59 -19.70 5.68 24.09
C VAL A 59 -18.57 6.14 23.17
N ASN A 60 -17.35 6.15 23.68
CA ASN A 60 -16.15 6.43 22.90
C ASN A 60 -15.45 5.10 22.62
N ILE A 61 -15.33 4.72 21.35
CA ILE A 61 -14.58 3.53 20.95
C ILE A 61 -13.21 4.00 20.48
N MET A 62 -12.15 3.59 21.18
CA MET A 62 -10.78 3.85 20.75
C MET A 62 -10.17 2.55 20.21
N THR A 63 -9.88 2.55 18.92
CA THR A 63 -9.16 1.47 18.25
C THR A 63 -7.66 1.76 18.27
N TYR A 64 -6.88 0.84 18.84
CA TYR A 64 -5.43 0.92 18.82
C TYR A 64 -4.89 -0.13 17.83
N SER A 65 -3.98 0.29 16.96
CA SER A 65 -3.28 -0.62 16.05
C SER A 65 -1.87 -0.85 16.58
N PHE A 66 -1.54 -2.08 16.98
CA PHE A 66 -0.21 -2.47 17.40
C PHE A 66 0.31 -3.59 16.47
N GLY A 67 1.05 -3.21 15.43
CA GLY A 67 1.64 -4.16 14.50
C GLY A 67 0.58 -5.05 13.81
N SER A 68 0.82 -6.36 13.77
CA SER A 68 -0.01 -7.35 13.04
C SER A 68 -1.27 -7.82 13.79
N LYS A 69 -1.55 -7.29 14.99
CA LYS A 69 -2.78 -7.58 15.75
C LYS A 69 -3.58 -6.30 15.98
N ARG A 70 -4.89 -6.36 15.72
CA ARG A 70 -5.83 -5.30 16.09
C ARG A 70 -6.48 -5.69 17.42
N ASP A 71 -6.19 -4.94 18.48
CA ASP A 71 -6.89 -5.07 19.75
C ASP A 71 -7.87 -3.88 19.90
N CYS A 72 -9.15 -4.19 20.12
CA CYS A 72 -10.18 -3.18 20.36
C CYS A 72 -10.38 -3.00 21.87
N ILE A 73 -10.14 -1.79 22.38
CA ILE A 73 -10.43 -1.44 23.77
C ILE A 73 -11.64 -0.49 23.77
N CYS A 74 -12.73 -0.91 24.41
CA CYS A 74 -13.93 -0.08 24.55
C CYS A 74 -13.93 0.58 25.92
N GLU A 75 -13.85 1.92 25.96
CA GLU A 75 -13.83 2.70 27.19
C GLU A 75 -15.15 3.46 27.34
N ILE A 76 -15.93 3.14 28.39
CA ILE A 76 -17.24 3.75 28.64
C ILE A 76 -17.08 4.86 29.67
N GLU A 77 -17.11 6.13 29.24
CA GLU A 77 -17.08 7.28 30.13
C GLU A 77 -18.49 7.67 30.62
N GLY A 78 -18.91 7.06 31.74
CA GLY A 78 -19.90 7.61 32.67
C GLY A 78 -21.38 7.66 32.23
N PHE A 79 -22.27 7.65 33.22
CA PHE A 79 -23.71 7.83 33.06
C PHE A 79 -24.12 9.21 33.60
N THR A 80 -24.99 9.95 32.89
CA THR A 80 -25.64 11.15 33.44
C THR A 80 -27.15 10.99 33.39
N PHE A 81 -27.79 11.07 34.57
CA PHE A 81 -29.25 11.13 34.71
C PHE A 81 -29.70 12.59 34.78
N GLY A 82 -30.68 12.95 33.95
CA GLY A 82 -31.37 14.24 34.05
C GLY A 82 -32.15 14.33 35.36
N GLN A 83 -32.02 15.49 36.02
CA GLN A 83 -32.55 15.88 37.33
C GLN A 83 -33.73 15.05 37.87
N SER A 84 -33.45 14.23 38.88
CA SER A 84 -34.17 14.19 40.16
C SER A 84 -33.49 13.17 41.07
N SER A 85 -33.18 13.60 42.30
CA SER A 85 -32.57 12.79 43.35
C SER A 85 -33.48 11.62 43.72
N ILE A 86 -33.10 10.40 43.34
CA ILE A 86 -33.71 9.17 43.86
C ILE A 86 -32.59 8.33 44.47
N ASN A 87 -32.70 8.09 45.78
CA ASN A 87 -31.85 7.17 46.52
C ASN A 87 -31.92 5.77 45.88
N MET A 88 -30.78 5.29 45.38
CA MET A 88 -30.67 4.00 44.71
C MET A 88 -30.69 2.86 45.73
N SER A 89 -31.74 2.01 45.69
CA SER A 89 -31.73 0.69 46.32
C SER A 89 -31.25 -0.40 45.35
N ALA A 90 -30.82 -1.54 45.89
CA ALA A 90 -30.12 -2.65 45.25
C ALA A 90 -30.81 -3.31 44.01
N SER A 91 -31.99 -2.85 43.61
CA SER A 91 -32.75 -3.35 42.47
C SER A 91 -32.15 -2.96 41.10
N LEU A 92 -31.37 -1.86 41.01
CA LEU A 92 -30.79 -1.40 39.74
C LEU A 92 -29.55 -2.20 39.30
N VAL A 93 -28.77 -2.73 40.26
CA VAL A 93 -27.60 -3.58 40.00
C VAL A 93 -28.03 -4.89 39.32
N THR A 94 -29.22 -5.39 39.65
CA THR A 94 -29.78 -6.60 39.06
C THR A 94 -30.19 -6.38 37.59
N VAL A 95 -30.71 -5.19 37.25
CA VAL A 95 -31.08 -4.83 35.86
C VAL A 95 -29.81 -4.73 35.00
N ILE A 96 -28.75 -4.07 35.48
CA ILE A 96 -27.50 -3.95 34.73
C ILE A 96 -26.85 -5.32 34.49
N SER A 97 -26.88 -6.23 35.47
CA SER A 97 -26.30 -7.58 35.31
C SER A 97 -27.05 -8.48 34.31
N ARG A 98 -28.36 -8.27 34.12
CA ARG A 98 -29.18 -9.05 33.17
C ARG A 98 -29.13 -8.51 31.74
N PHE A 99 -28.82 -7.22 31.57
CA PHE A 99 -28.66 -6.60 30.25
C PHE A 99 -27.20 -6.61 29.74
N PHE A 100 -26.21 -6.82 30.61
CA PHE A 100 -24.79 -6.92 30.21
C PHE A 100 -24.46 -8.03 29.18
N PRO A 101 -25.04 -9.25 29.29
CA PRO A 101 -24.83 -10.30 28.28
C PRO A 101 -25.49 -9.97 26.95
N ILE A 102 -26.65 -9.31 26.99
CA ILE A 102 -27.42 -8.91 25.78
C ILE A 102 -26.71 -7.74 25.08
N LEU A 103 -26.13 -6.81 25.83
CA LEU A 103 -25.38 -5.68 25.28
C LEU A 103 -24.02 -6.13 24.71
N MET A 104 -23.33 -7.08 25.35
CA MET A 104 -22.15 -7.73 24.77
C MET A 104 -22.50 -8.55 23.53
N LEU A 105 -23.65 -9.22 23.48
CA LEU A 105 -24.12 -9.89 22.25
C LEU A 105 -24.37 -8.85 21.14
N VAL A 106 -25.04 -7.75 21.44
CA VAL A 106 -25.31 -6.70 20.45
C VAL A 106 -24.00 -6.05 19.98
N PHE A 107 -23.02 -5.78 20.86
CA PHE A 107 -21.76 -5.10 20.45
C PHE A 107 -20.64 -6.03 19.96
N CYS A 108 -20.63 -7.32 20.31
CA CYS A 108 -19.69 -8.29 19.76
C CYS A 108 -20.25 -9.02 18.52
N ILE A 109 -21.58 -9.14 18.42
CA ILE A 109 -22.22 -9.74 17.25
C ILE A 109 -22.57 -8.67 16.20
N LEU A 110 -22.92 -7.40 16.49
CA LEU A 110 -23.16 -6.43 15.38
C LEU A 110 -21.96 -6.18 14.46
N PRO A 111 -20.69 -6.15 14.92
CA PRO A 111 -19.55 -6.13 13.99
C PRO A 111 -19.41 -7.44 13.20
N CYS A 112 -20.06 -8.51 13.66
CA CYS A 112 -20.13 -9.82 13.02
C CYS A 112 -21.40 -9.98 12.15
N VAL A 113 -22.47 -9.21 12.41
CA VAL A 113 -23.67 -9.15 11.54
C VAL A 113 -23.45 -8.15 10.42
N ASP A 114 -22.63 -7.11 10.59
CA ASP A 114 -22.13 -6.34 9.44
C ASP A 114 -21.23 -7.19 8.53
N ALA A 115 -20.66 -8.29 9.05
CA ALA A 115 -19.98 -9.30 8.25
C ALA A 115 -20.91 -10.37 7.64
N LEU A 116 -22.21 -10.40 7.99
CA LEU A 116 -23.19 -11.39 7.50
C LEU A 116 -24.47 -10.79 6.88
N ALA A 117 -24.67 -9.47 6.95
CA ALA A 117 -25.83 -8.75 6.44
C ALA A 117 -25.42 -7.67 5.43
N PHE A 118 -24.54 -8.03 4.49
CA PHE A 118 -24.57 -7.48 3.14
C PHE A 118 -24.54 -8.65 2.15
N GLY A 119 -25.61 -9.46 2.21
CA GLY A 119 -26.13 -10.17 1.04
C GLY A 119 -26.90 -9.21 0.11
N ALA A 120 -26.44 -7.97 -0.03
CA ALA A 120 -26.71 -7.26 -1.26
C ALA A 120 -25.87 -7.99 -2.30
N SER A 121 -26.53 -8.72 -3.21
CA SER A 121 -25.90 -9.10 -4.47
C SER A 121 -25.11 -7.88 -4.94
N PRO A 122 -23.79 -7.97 -5.15
CA PRO A 122 -23.06 -6.84 -5.71
C PRO A 122 -23.85 -6.40 -6.94
N PRO A 123 -24.21 -5.10 -7.05
CA PRO A 123 -25.10 -4.61 -8.10
C PRO A 123 -24.56 -5.14 -9.41
N ASP A 124 -25.33 -5.98 -10.12
CA ASP A 124 -24.92 -6.79 -11.29
C ASP A 124 -23.65 -6.24 -11.93
N LYS A 125 -22.50 -6.58 -11.33
CA LYS A 125 -21.26 -5.91 -11.67
C LYS A 125 -20.87 -6.61 -12.95
N LYS A 126 -21.18 -5.99 -14.10
CA LYS A 126 -20.71 -6.45 -15.39
C LYS A 126 -19.25 -6.86 -15.20
N MET A 127 -18.98 -8.16 -15.39
CA MET A 127 -17.62 -8.67 -15.32
C MET A 127 -16.77 -7.79 -16.24
N GLN A 128 -15.77 -7.13 -15.66
CA GLN A 128 -14.83 -6.38 -16.44
C GLN A 128 -13.86 -7.38 -17.06
N ASN A 129 -13.70 -7.29 -18.38
CA ASN A 129 -12.68 -8.06 -19.11
C ASN A 129 -11.36 -7.28 -19.21
N GLN A 130 -11.25 -6.13 -18.54
CA GLN A 130 -10.10 -5.25 -18.55
C GLN A 130 -9.50 -5.16 -17.15
N LEU A 131 -8.18 -5.07 -17.09
CA LEU A 131 -7.42 -4.78 -15.88
C LEU A 131 -7.34 -3.27 -15.69
N GLU A 132 -8.00 -2.76 -14.65
CA GLU A 132 -7.80 -1.38 -14.23
C GLU A 132 -6.53 -1.29 -13.39
N ILE A 133 -5.53 -0.53 -13.86
CA ILE A 133 -4.21 -0.41 -13.23
C ILE A 133 -3.88 1.07 -13.08
N ALA A 134 -3.55 1.49 -11.86
CA ALA A 134 -3.11 2.85 -11.63
C ALA A 134 -1.64 3.03 -12.01
N PHE A 135 -1.31 4.07 -12.78
CA PHE A 135 0.07 4.52 -12.93
C PHE A 135 0.27 5.80 -12.14
N VAL A 136 0.97 5.69 -11.01
CA VAL A 136 1.19 6.82 -10.10
C VAL A 136 2.54 7.47 -10.41
N THR A 137 2.49 8.63 -11.05
CA THR A 137 3.70 9.36 -11.47
C THR A 137 3.38 10.84 -11.74
N GLY A 138 4.30 11.73 -11.37
CA GLY A 138 4.28 13.14 -11.77
C GLY A 138 4.90 13.40 -13.15
N ASN A 139 5.53 12.40 -13.79
CA ASN A 139 6.27 12.58 -15.04
C ASN A 139 5.42 12.18 -16.26
N GLU A 140 5.03 13.17 -17.06
CA GLU A 140 4.20 12.97 -18.25
C GLU A 140 4.93 12.23 -19.38
N MET A 141 6.26 12.35 -19.47
CA MET A 141 7.05 11.62 -20.46
C MET A 141 7.05 10.11 -20.17
N LYS A 142 7.15 9.72 -18.89
CA LYS A 142 6.99 8.31 -18.47
C LYS A 142 5.64 7.75 -18.92
N VAL A 143 4.56 8.51 -18.72
CA VAL A 143 3.20 8.13 -19.14
C VAL A 143 3.11 7.95 -20.65
N ARG A 144 3.70 8.88 -21.42
CA ARG A 144 3.67 8.84 -22.88
C ARG A 144 4.42 7.62 -23.43
N GLU A 145 5.62 7.36 -22.93
CA GLU A 145 6.42 6.21 -23.36
C GLU A 145 5.73 4.89 -22.99
N LEU A 146 5.30 4.74 -21.73
CA LEU A 146 4.62 3.53 -21.27
C LEU A 146 3.34 3.24 -22.07
N SER A 147 2.51 4.26 -22.32
CA SER A 147 1.29 4.12 -23.13
C SER A 147 1.59 3.65 -24.56
N LYS A 148 2.65 4.20 -25.18
CA LYS A 148 3.08 3.79 -26.52
C LYS A 148 3.57 2.34 -26.54
N ILE A 149 4.38 1.93 -25.54
CA ILE A 149 4.89 0.55 -25.46
C ILE A 149 3.72 -0.43 -25.27
N LEU A 150 2.79 -0.13 -24.35
CA LEU A 150 1.60 -0.98 -24.14
C LEU A 150 0.70 -1.07 -25.38
N THR A 151 0.66 -0.01 -26.20
CA THR A 151 -0.05 -0.04 -27.48
C THR A 151 0.65 -0.95 -28.48
N ALA A 152 1.98 -0.86 -28.59
CA ALA A 152 2.78 -1.71 -29.47
C ALA A 152 2.71 -3.20 -29.08
N GLU A 153 2.64 -3.50 -27.79
CA GLU A 153 2.46 -4.86 -27.26
C GLU A 153 1.00 -5.37 -27.36
N GLY A 154 0.06 -4.54 -27.83
CA GLY A 154 -1.35 -4.91 -28.00
C GLY A 154 -2.16 -4.98 -26.70
N LEU A 155 -1.64 -4.43 -25.59
CA LEU A 155 -2.34 -4.39 -24.30
C LEU A 155 -3.33 -3.21 -24.23
N ILE A 156 -3.09 -2.16 -24.99
CA ILE A 156 -3.96 -0.98 -25.14
C ILE A 156 -4.27 -0.79 -26.63
N ASP A 157 -5.55 -0.67 -26.97
CA ASP A 157 -6.03 -0.26 -28.28
C ASP A 157 -6.70 1.12 -28.15
N PRO A 158 -6.00 2.22 -28.52
CA PRO A 158 -6.56 3.56 -28.45
C PRO A 158 -7.77 3.77 -29.37
N ALA A 159 -7.88 3.00 -30.47
CA ALA A 159 -8.99 3.10 -31.40
C ALA A 159 -10.23 2.34 -30.91
N ASN A 160 -10.04 1.27 -30.13
CA ASN A 160 -11.10 0.48 -29.53
C ASN A 160 -10.83 0.25 -28.02
N PRO A 161 -11.02 1.28 -27.16
CA PRO A 161 -10.65 1.21 -25.76
C PRO A 161 -11.26 0.02 -25.00
N GLU A 162 -12.46 -0.43 -25.38
CA GLU A 162 -13.16 -1.59 -24.82
C GLU A 162 -12.50 -2.95 -25.13
N ARG A 163 -11.63 -3.02 -26.14
CA ARG A 163 -10.85 -4.22 -26.49
C ARG A 163 -9.51 -4.28 -25.75
N SER A 164 -9.10 -3.18 -25.12
CA SER A 164 -7.83 -3.13 -24.38
C SER A 164 -7.84 -4.12 -23.23
N LEU A 165 -6.73 -4.83 -23.02
CA LEU A 165 -6.55 -5.63 -21.81
C LEU A 165 -6.33 -4.73 -20.59
N VAL A 166 -5.58 -3.64 -20.76
CA VAL A 166 -5.23 -2.71 -19.67
C VAL A 166 -5.99 -1.41 -19.83
N LYS A 167 -6.70 -1.01 -18.78
CA LYS A 167 -7.24 0.33 -18.61
C LYS A 167 -6.33 1.10 -17.65
N LEU A 168 -5.44 1.90 -18.22
CA LEU A 168 -4.44 2.65 -17.45
C LEU A 168 -5.07 3.90 -16.82
N ARG A 169 -5.05 3.98 -15.49
CA ARG A 169 -5.51 5.16 -14.72
C ARG A 169 -4.31 5.96 -14.24
N VAL A 170 -4.02 7.08 -14.90
CA VAL A 170 -2.88 7.94 -14.51
C VAL A 170 -3.24 8.78 -13.29
N VAL A 171 -2.47 8.62 -12.22
CA VAL A 171 -2.60 9.40 -10.97
C VAL A 171 -1.40 10.32 -10.87
N LYS A 172 -1.60 11.62 -11.11
CA LYS A 172 -0.53 12.63 -11.15
C LYS A 172 -0.11 13.04 -9.74
N VAL A 173 0.78 12.25 -9.13
CA VAL A 173 1.36 12.51 -7.81
C VAL A 173 2.86 12.25 -7.89
N ASP A 174 3.66 13.19 -7.37
CA ASP A 174 5.09 12.96 -7.12
C ASP A 174 5.22 12.21 -5.80
N LEU A 175 5.65 10.96 -5.87
CA LEU A 175 5.82 10.11 -4.69
C LEU A 175 7.20 10.33 -4.09
N PRO A 176 7.34 10.26 -2.75
CA PRO A 176 8.66 10.24 -2.13
C PRO A 176 9.47 9.05 -2.64
N GLU A 177 10.76 9.29 -2.85
CA GLU A 177 11.75 8.29 -3.27
C GLU A 177 12.75 8.13 -2.12
N ILE A 178 12.92 6.89 -1.65
CA ILE A 178 13.97 6.57 -0.67
C ILE A 178 15.35 6.70 -1.31
N GLN A 179 16.37 6.90 -0.49
CA GLN A 179 17.76 6.85 -0.96
C GLN A 179 18.24 5.40 -0.93
N GLU A 180 18.35 4.80 -2.10
CA GLU A 180 18.94 3.49 -2.33
C GLU A 180 19.88 3.56 -3.52
N VAL A 181 20.78 2.59 -3.62
CA VAL A 181 21.79 2.54 -4.71
C VAL A 181 21.29 1.80 -5.94
N ASP A 182 20.21 1.03 -5.82
CA ASP A 182 19.57 0.29 -6.91
C ASP A 182 18.13 0.77 -7.16
N THR A 183 17.65 0.60 -8.40
CA THR A 183 16.30 0.99 -8.80
C THR A 183 15.22 0.05 -8.25
N GLU A 184 15.57 -1.16 -7.80
CA GLU A 184 14.62 -2.16 -7.35
C GLU A 184 14.03 -1.83 -5.98
N GLY A 185 14.88 -1.44 -5.03
CA GLY A 185 14.47 -0.95 -3.71
C GLY A 185 13.57 0.28 -3.80
N ILE A 186 13.96 1.25 -4.64
CA ILE A 186 13.20 2.50 -4.85
C ILE A 186 11.85 2.20 -5.49
N ALA A 187 11.82 1.43 -6.58
CA ALA A 187 10.58 1.11 -7.29
C ALA A 187 9.63 0.29 -6.39
N LYS A 188 10.16 -0.63 -5.57
CA LYS A 188 9.39 -1.42 -4.61
C LYS A 188 8.73 -0.57 -3.53
N ASP A 189 9.48 0.33 -2.88
CA ASP A 189 8.92 1.22 -1.86
C ASP A 189 7.85 2.15 -2.46
N LYS A 190 8.16 2.73 -3.62
CA LYS A 190 7.29 3.65 -4.35
C LYS A 190 5.96 2.99 -4.75
N VAL A 191 5.99 1.76 -5.28
CA VAL A 191 4.75 1.10 -5.72
C VAL A 191 3.85 0.68 -4.55
N LEU A 192 4.43 0.38 -3.38
CA LEU A 192 3.63 0.06 -2.19
C LEU A 192 2.78 1.27 -1.76
N LEU A 193 3.38 2.45 -1.76
CA LEU A 193 2.66 3.71 -1.50
C LEU A 193 1.65 4.01 -2.63
N ALA A 194 2.04 3.78 -3.88
CA ALA A 194 1.15 3.96 -5.03
C ALA A 194 -0.10 3.08 -4.95
N ALA A 195 0.04 1.81 -4.58
CA ALA A 195 -1.07 0.88 -4.43
C ALA A 195 -2.03 1.29 -3.31
N GLN A 196 -1.48 1.82 -2.20
CA GLN A 196 -2.29 2.39 -1.12
C GLN A 196 -3.09 3.61 -1.59
N LEU A 197 -2.45 4.55 -2.28
CA LEU A 197 -3.11 5.75 -2.81
C LEU A 197 -4.16 5.42 -3.88
N ALA A 198 -3.87 4.43 -4.73
CA ALA A 198 -4.78 3.95 -5.76
C ALA A 198 -5.91 3.07 -5.21
N ASN A 199 -5.80 2.63 -3.94
CA ASN A 199 -6.65 1.61 -3.32
C ASN A 199 -6.87 0.39 -4.23
N GLY A 200 -5.80 -0.13 -4.83
CA GLY A 200 -5.91 -1.17 -5.84
C GLY A 200 -4.59 -1.45 -6.57
N PRO A 201 -4.66 -2.17 -7.70
CA PRO A 201 -3.51 -2.45 -8.54
C PRO A 201 -2.82 -1.17 -8.99
N ALA A 202 -1.50 -1.12 -8.84
CA ALA A 202 -0.70 0.04 -9.20
C ALA A 202 0.66 -0.36 -9.77
N ILE A 203 1.16 0.47 -10.68
CA ILE A 203 2.53 0.45 -11.16
C ILE A 203 3.25 1.74 -10.79
N CYS A 204 4.54 1.59 -10.52
CA CYS A 204 5.51 2.67 -10.52
C CYS A 204 6.78 2.20 -11.23
N GLU A 205 7.63 3.15 -11.60
CA GLU A 205 8.94 2.84 -12.14
C GLU A 205 9.98 3.82 -11.64
N ASP A 206 11.21 3.30 -11.53
CA ASP A 206 12.40 4.07 -11.23
C ASP A 206 13.50 3.82 -12.27
N THR A 207 14.37 4.81 -12.46
CA THR A 207 15.33 4.82 -13.58
C THR A 207 16.68 5.33 -13.12
N SER A 208 17.72 4.57 -13.39
CA SER A 208 19.12 4.96 -13.16
C SER A 208 19.87 5.18 -14.47
N LEU A 209 20.89 6.02 -14.39
CA LEU A 209 21.95 6.10 -15.40
C LEU A 209 23.29 5.88 -14.68
N GLU A 210 23.90 4.74 -14.96
CA GLU A 210 25.05 4.22 -14.22
C GLU A 210 26.32 4.40 -15.03
N PHE A 211 27.18 5.36 -14.65
CA PHE A 211 28.47 5.52 -15.31
C PHE A 211 29.47 4.54 -14.71
N HIS A 212 30.06 3.68 -15.54
CA HIS A 212 30.95 2.61 -15.08
C HIS A 212 32.22 3.17 -14.43
N ALA A 213 32.79 4.22 -15.01
CA ALA A 213 33.93 4.95 -14.46
C ALA A 213 33.71 5.53 -13.06
N LEU A 214 32.44 5.76 -12.65
CA LEU A 214 32.08 6.28 -11.33
C LEU A 214 31.47 5.21 -10.42
N GLY A 215 31.70 3.92 -10.71
CA GLY A 215 31.14 2.83 -9.92
C GLY A 215 29.61 2.79 -9.94
N GLY A 216 29.00 3.20 -11.04
CA GLY A 216 27.54 3.22 -11.24
C GLY A 216 26.85 4.52 -10.82
N GLN A 217 27.57 5.53 -10.34
CA GLN A 217 26.99 6.86 -10.06
C GLN A 217 26.80 7.68 -11.36
N PRO A 218 25.84 8.61 -11.44
CA PRO A 218 24.89 9.01 -10.38
C PRO A 218 23.76 7.99 -10.12
N GLY A 219 23.64 6.96 -10.96
CA GLY A 219 22.72 5.85 -10.73
C GLY A 219 21.27 6.36 -10.60
N PRO A 220 20.51 5.92 -9.57
CA PRO A 220 19.12 6.36 -9.37
C PRO A 220 19.00 7.85 -9.03
N PHE A 221 20.08 8.51 -8.62
CA PHE A 221 20.08 9.95 -8.34
C PHE A 221 20.14 10.82 -9.60
N ILE A 222 20.12 10.21 -10.80
CA ILE A 222 20.26 10.90 -12.08
C ILE A 222 19.28 12.06 -12.26
N LYS A 223 18.05 11.99 -11.73
CA LYS A 223 17.07 13.11 -11.76
C LYS A 223 17.66 14.40 -11.17
N PHE A 224 18.34 14.30 -10.03
CA PHE A 224 18.92 15.44 -9.32
C PHE A 224 20.16 15.98 -10.04
N PHE A 225 21.01 15.08 -10.55
CA PHE A 225 22.17 15.48 -11.34
C PHE A 225 21.75 16.14 -12.65
N GLN A 226 20.79 15.56 -13.37
CA GLN A 226 20.22 16.15 -14.60
C GLN A 226 19.63 17.52 -14.35
N ASP A 227 18.93 17.75 -13.24
CA ASP A 227 18.37 19.06 -12.93
C ASP A 227 19.47 20.12 -12.72
N ARG A 228 20.54 19.79 -12.01
CA ARG A 228 21.60 20.77 -11.68
C ARG A 228 22.62 20.96 -12.79
N LEU A 229 23.05 19.89 -13.42
CA LEU A 229 24.18 19.89 -14.35
C LEU A 229 23.72 19.99 -15.80
N LYS A 230 22.46 19.62 -16.08
CA LYS A 230 21.96 19.37 -17.43
C LYS A 230 22.82 18.32 -18.14
N SER A 231 22.52 18.05 -19.41
CA SER A 231 23.23 17.02 -20.18
C SER A 231 24.71 17.38 -20.36
N GLU A 232 25.00 18.67 -20.57
CA GLU A 232 26.37 19.20 -20.69
C GLU A 232 27.20 18.89 -19.45
N GLY A 233 26.71 19.22 -18.25
CA GLY A 233 27.47 18.96 -17.03
C GLY A 233 27.59 17.47 -16.71
N LEU A 234 26.59 16.65 -17.04
CA LEU A 234 26.67 15.19 -16.90
C LEU A 234 27.79 14.59 -17.75
N TRP A 235 27.85 14.95 -19.04
CA TRP A 235 28.94 14.56 -19.92
C TRP A 235 30.29 15.06 -19.39
N ARG A 236 30.36 16.33 -18.94
CA ARG A 236 31.59 16.94 -18.41
C ARG A 236 32.16 16.19 -17.22
N ILE A 237 31.35 15.61 -16.34
CA ILE A 237 31.85 14.80 -15.20
C ILE A 237 32.76 13.67 -15.69
N LEU A 238 32.41 13.06 -16.83
CA LEU A 238 33.16 11.93 -17.35
C LEU A 238 34.37 12.33 -18.17
N THR A 239 34.56 13.60 -18.54
CA THR A 239 35.66 14.03 -19.45
C THR A 239 37.05 13.58 -18.98
N ALA A 240 37.29 13.55 -17.66
CA ALA A 240 38.56 13.14 -17.06
C ALA A 240 38.83 11.62 -17.03
N TYR A 241 37.83 10.79 -17.33
CA TYR A 241 37.95 9.32 -17.30
C TYR A 241 38.13 8.77 -18.70
N GLU A 242 38.96 7.76 -18.92
CA GLU A 242 39.05 7.13 -20.25
C GLU A 242 37.77 6.34 -20.57
N ASP A 243 37.25 5.64 -19.57
CA ASP A 243 36.02 4.88 -19.66
C ASP A 243 34.79 5.81 -19.72
N LYS A 244 34.01 5.65 -20.81
CA LYS A 244 32.75 6.37 -21.05
C LYS A 244 31.55 5.42 -21.05
N SER A 245 31.73 4.14 -20.76
CA SER A 245 30.62 3.20 -20.78
C SER A 245 29.64 3.48 -19.65
N ALA A 246 28.37 3.26 -19.95
CA ALA A 246 27.29 3.46 -19.02
C ALA A 246 26.20 2.42 -19.22
N THR A 247 25.34 2.26 -18.22
CA THR A 247 24.14 1.43 -18.31
C THR A 247 22.93 2.24 -17.87
N ALA A 248 21.91 2.28 -18.73
CA ALA A 248 20.61 2.77 -18.34
C ALA A 248 19.77 1.61 -17.79
N VAL A 249 19.18 1.77 -16.62
CA VAL A 249 18.34 0.74 -15.97
C VAL A 249 16.97 1.32 -15.67
N CYS A 250 15.91 0.57 -15.95
CA CYS A 250 14.56 0.86 -15.49
C CYS A 250 14.05 -0.33 -14.71
N THR A 251 13.57 -0.11 -13.50
CA THR A 251 12.76 -1.11 -12.80
C THR A 251 11.31 -0.64 -12.76
N LEU A 252 10.43 -1.40 -13.40
CA LEU A 252 8.98 -1.29 -13.24
C LEU A 252 8.56 -2.22 -12.10
N ALA A 253 7.86 -1.67 -11.13
CA ALA A 253 7.27 -2.42 -10.03
C ALA A 253 5.75 -2.43 -10.18
N PHE A 254 5.15 -3.61 -10.07
CA PHE A 254 3.71 -3.82 -10.12
C PHE A 254 3.21 -4.43 -8.82
N CYS A 255 2.19 -3.81 -8.23
CA CYS A 255 1.54 -4.30 -7.04
C CYS A 255 0.07 -4.58 -7.34
N THR A 256 -0.44 -5.77 -7.01
CA THR A 256 -1.79 -6.19 -7.39
C THR A 256 -2.88 -5.61 -6.49
N ALA A 257 -2.54 -5.21 -5.27
CA ALA A 257 -3.47 -4.69 -4.28
C ALA A 257 -2.69 -3.96 -3.17
N PRO A 258 -3.34 -3.10 -2.37
CA PRO A 258 -2.70 -2.55 -1.18
C PRO A 258 -2.10 -3.66 -0.31
N HIS A 259 -0.83 -3.51 0.07
CA HIS A 259 -0.05 -4.46 0.88
C HIS A 259 0.30 -5.80 0.22
N ALA A 260 0.03 -5.98 -1.09
CA ALA A 260 0.57 -7.14 -1.81
C ALA A 260 2.08 -6.98 -2.04
N ASP A 261 2.79 -8.09 -2.08
CA ASP A 261 4.20 -8.10 -2.46
C ASP A 261 4.34 -7.65 -3.93
N PRO A 262 5.19 -6.65 -4.23
CA PRO A 262 5.40 -6.21 -5.60
C PRO A 262 6.13 -7.25 -6.45
N VAL A 263 5.77 -7.29 -7.73
CA VAL A 263 6.53 -7.98 -8.77
C VAL A 263 7.37 -6.94 -9.51
N LEU A 264 8.67 -7.22 -9.69
CA LEU A 264 9.62 -6.30 -10.30
C LEU A 264 10.02 -6.79 -11.70
N PHE A 265 10.17 -5.85 -12.62
CA PHE A 265 10.60 -6.08 -13.99
C PHE A 265 11.71 -5.07 -14.31
N THR A 266 12.92 -5.55 -14.51
CA THR A 266 14.10 -4.69 -14.69
C THR A 266 14.65 -4.84 -16.10
N GLY A 267 14.64 -3.74 -16.84
CA GLY A 267 15.26 -3.64 -18.16
C GLY A 267 16.58 -2.88 -18.10
N ARG A 268 17.56 -3.30 -18.89
CA ARG A 268 18.91 -2.71 -18.94
C ARG A 268 19.36 -2.49 -20.36
N VAL A 269 20.07 -1.38 -20.59
CA VAL A 269 20.70 -1.07 -21.88
C VAL A 269 22.11 -0.58 -21.62
N HIS A 270 23.08 -1.27 -22.20
CA HIS A 270 24.46 -0.80 -22.23
C HIS A 270 24.63 0.27 -23.31
N GLY A 271 25.60 1.16 -23.09
CA GLY A 271 25.86 2.24 -24.02
C GLY A 271 27.08 3.04 -23.59
N THR A 272 27.26 4.18 -24.26
CA THR A 272 28.39 5.08 -24.06
C THR A 272 27.90 6.51 -23.87
N ILE A 273 28.57 7.27 -23.00
CA ILE A 273 28.32 8.68 -22.80
C ILE A 273 29.13 9.52 -23.78
N VAL A 274 28.45 10.39 -24.51
CA VAL A 274 29.01 11.28 -25.53
C VAL A 274 28.72 12.74 -25.22
N GLU A 275 29.41 13.65 -25.92
CA GLU A 275 29.09 15.08 -25.89
C GLU A 275 27.62 15.29 -26.31
N PRO A 276 26.86 16.18 -25.67
CA PRO A 276 25.42 16.28 -25.92
C PRO A 276 25.11 16.59 -27.39
N ILE A 277 24.26 15.76 -28.00
CA ILE A 277 23.72 15.99 -29.34
C ILE A 277 22.25 16.40 -29.20
N GLU A 278 21.92 17.60 -29.70
CA GLU A 278 20.55 18.11 -29.66
C GLU A 278 19.59 17.20 -30.45
N GLY A 279 18.41 16.98 -29.88
CA GLY A 279 17.41 16.09 -30.44
C GLY A 279 16.06 16.23 -29.74
N ARG A 280 15.16 15.27 -29.98
CA ARG A 280 13.78 15.23 -29.46
C ARG A 280 13.65 14.50 -28.11
N GLY A 281 14.77 14.20 -27.45
CA GLY A 281 14.84 13.44 -26.21
C GLY A 281 14.52 14.26 -24.96
N PHE A 282 14.39 13.57 -23.83
CA PHE A 282 14.16 14.17 -22.52
C PHE A 282 15.31 13.81 -21.55
N GLY A 283 15.66 14.75 -20.67
CA GLY A 283 16.69 14.51 -19.66
C GLY A 283 18.06 14.24 -20.29
N TRP A 284 18.66 13.11 -19.92
CA TRP A 284 20.00 12.69 -20.34
C TRP A 284 20.02 11.95 -21.68
N ASP A 285 18.88 11.82 -22.37
CA ASP A 285 18.79 11.16 -23.68
C ASP A 285 19.80 11.71 -24.71
N SER A 286 20.23 12.96 -24.60
CA SER A 286 21.16 13.61 -25.54
C SER A 286 22.62 13.20 -25.38
N ILE A 287 22.97 12.50 -24.31
CA ILE A 287 24.36 12.10 -24.04
C ILE A 287 24.54 10.58 -24.03
N PHE A 288 23.47 9.79 -24.11
CA PHE A 288 23.56 8.34 -24.03
C PHE A 288 23.33 7.70 -25.40
N VAL A 289 24.39 7.13 -25.97
CA VAL A 289 24.35 6.31 -27.18
C VAL A 289 24.19 4.85 -26.76
N PRO A 290 23.04 4.21 -27.00
CA PRO A 290 22.85 2.80 -26.68
C PRO A 290 23.71 1.93 -27.60
N GLU A 291 24.14 0.77 -27.09
CA GLU A 291 24.93 -0.19 -27.86
C GLU A 291 24.16 -0.63 -29.13
N GLY A 292 24.85 -0.63 -30.28
CA GLY A 292 24.27 -0.94 -31.59
C GLY A 292 23.62 0.24 -32.31
N GLU A 293 23.61 1.44 -31.73
CA GLU A 293 23.22 2.69 -32.40
C GLU A 293 24.41 3.64 -32.54
N ASP A 294 24.37 4.50 -33.55
CA ASP A 294 25.40 5.53 -33.79
C ASP A 294 25.01 6.91 -33.22
N GLN A 295 23.79 7.03 -32.67
CA GLN A 295 23.25 8.30 -32.19
C GLN A 295 22.64 8.18 -30.80
N PRO A 296 22.63 9.27 -30.01
CA PRO A 296 22.00 9.27 -28.70
C PRO A 296 20.49 9.01 -28.77
N PHE A 297 19.90 8.57 -27.66
CA PHE A 297 18.45 8.40 -27.55
C PHE A 297 17.65 9.63 -28.01
N SER A 298 18.19 10.84 -27.84
CA SER A 298 17.54 12.08 -28.27
C SER A 298 17.33 12.18 -29.78
N CYS A 299 18.18 11.53 -30.58
CA CYS A 299 18.14 11.60 -32.03
C CYS A 299 17.21 10.53 -32.64
N LEU A 300 16.96 9.43 -31.91
CA LEU A 300 16.12 8.34 -32.36
C LEU A 300 14.65 8.76 -32.52
N SER A 301 13.87 7.99 -33.29
CA SER A 301 12.41 8.09 -33.24
C SER A 301 11.90 7.55 -31.90
N THR A 302 10.72 7.97 -31.48
CA THR A 302 10.14 7.43 -30.24
C THR A 302 9.93 5.91 -30.33
N GLU A 303 9.55 5.44 -31.51
CA GLU A 303 9.29 4.04 -31.79
C GLU A 303 10.59 3.23 -31.67
N ARG A 304 11.67 3.69 -32.31
CA ARG A 304 12.98 3.04 -32.20
C ARG A 304 13.52 3.07 -30.77
N LYS A 305 13.46 4.23 -30.09
CA LYS A 305 13.84 4.33 -28.68
C LYS A 305 13.07 3.33 -27.82
N ASN A 306 11.75 3.22 -28.00
CA ASN A 306 10.92 2.31 -27.21
C ASN A 306 11.26 0.83 -27.45
N GLU A 307 11.66 0.45 -28.67
CA GLU A 307 12.09 -0.92 -28.97
C GLU A 307 13.32 -1.33 -28.16
N LEU A 308 14.32 -0.44 -28.08
CA LEU A 308 15.63 -0.78 -27.51
C LEU A 308 15.88 -0.24 -26.10
N SER A 309 15.07 0.68 -25.59
CA SER A 309 15.29 1.31 -24.28
C SER A 309 15.07 0.36 -23.10
N HIS A 310 15.75 0.66 -22.00
CA HIS A 310 15.64 0.04 -20.68
C HIS A 310 14.20 0.06 -20.14
N ARG A 311 13.46 1.16 -20.31
CA ARG A 311 12.02 1.23 -20.01
C ARG A 311 11.20 0.32 -20.93
N GLY A 312 11.47 0.38 -22.24
CA GLY A 312 10.87 -0.50 -23.23
C GLY A 312 10.98 -1.96 -22.82
N ASP A 313 12.17 -2.39 -22.43
CA ASP A 313 12.41 -3.75 -21.99
C ASP A 313 11.67 -4.12 -20.69
N ALA A 314 11.74 -3.28 -19.66
CA ALA A 314 11.00 -3.50 -18.41
C ALA A 314 9.49 -3.63 -18.63
N VAL A 315 8.91 -2.75 -19.47
CA VAL A 315 7.47 -2.77 -19.80
C VAL A 315 7.12 -4.01 -20.63
N ARG A 316 7.97 -4.44 -21.57
CA ARG A 316 7.77 -5.69 -22.34
C ARG A 316 7.79 -6.93 -21.46
N GLN A 317 8.72 -6.99 -20.49
CA GLN A 317 8.74 -8.07 -19.50
C GLN A 317 7.44 -8.10 -18.68
N TRP A 318 6.98 -6.94 -18.22
CA TRP A 318 5.70 -6.81 -17.51
C TRP A 318 4.51 -7.19 -18.39
N ALA A 319 4.46 -6.77 -19.65
CA ALA A 319 3.39 -7.08 -20.59
C ALA A 319 3.26 -8.60 -20.81
N LYS A 320 4.38 -9.30 -21.02
CA LYS A 320 4.41 -10.77 -21.12
C LYS A 320 3.87 -11.42 -19.85
N TRP A 321 4.29 -10.92 -18.68
CA TRP A 321 3.82 -11.43 -17.40
C TRP A 321 2.32 -11.21 -17.18
N LEU A 322 1.80 -10.04 -17.57
CA LEU A 322 0.37 -9.76 -17.52
C LEU A 322 -0.43 -10.72 -18.40
N LEU A 323 0.02 -10.99 -19.63
CA LEU A 323 -0.69 -11.89 -20.54
C LEU A 323 -0.81 -13.31 -19.98
N VAL A 324 0.22 -13.80 -19.29
CA VAL A 324 0.23 -15.12 -18.65
C VAL A 324 -0.72 -15.17 -17.44
N ASN A 325 -0.86 -14.06 -16.72
CA ASN A 325 -1.58 -13.99 -15.44
C ASN A 325 -2.93 -13.25 -15.52
N LYS A 326 -3.38 -12.87 -16.73
CA LYS A 326 -4.55 -11.99 -16.93
C LYS A 326 -5.84 -12.51 -16.32
N ASP A 327 -6.11 -13.81 -16.43
CA ASP A 327 -7.39 -14.39 -16.02
C ASP A 327 -7.54 -14.33 -14.49
N GLU A 328 -6.46 -14.68 -13.77
CA GLU A 328 -6.39 -14.57 -12.30
C GLU A 328 -6.49 -13.11 -11.85
N LEU A 329 -5.80 -12.20 -12.53
CA LEU A 329 -5.85 -10.77 -12.19
C LEU A 329 -7.25 -10.18 -12.41
N ILE A 330 -7.93 -10.56 -13.50
CA ILE A 330 -9.30 -10.13 -13.81
C ILE A 330 -10.29 -10.71 -12.79
N GLU A 331 -10.17 -11.99 -12.44
CA GLU A 331 -11.01 -12.62 -11.42
C GLU A 331 -10.86 -11.89 -10.07
N ARG A 332 -9.63 -11.58 -9.65
CA ARG A 332 -9.38 -10.85 -8.41
C ARG A 332 -9.99 -9.45 -8.40
N GLN A 333 -9.85 -8.70 -9.50
CA GLN A 333 -10.46 -7.36 -9.60
C GLN A 333 -12.00 -7.42 -9.56
N ASN A 334 -12.60 -8.41 -10.22
CA ASN A 334 -14.06 -8.55 -10.27
C ASN A 334 -14.65 -9.03 -8.94
N THR A 335 -14.00 -9.97 -8.25
CA THR A 335 -14.49 -10.60 -7.02
C THR A 335 -14.07 -9.86 -5.75
N GLY A 336 -13.05 -9.01 -5.82
CA GLY A 336 -12.42 -8.41 -4.64
C GLY A 336 -11.63 -9.42 -3.79
N ARG A 337 -11.35 -10.61 -4.34
CA ARG A 337 -10.56 -11.65 -3.68
C ARG A 337 -9.16 -11.12 -3.40
N ARG A 338 -8.78 -11.10 -2.12
CA ARG A 338 -7.43 -10.69 -1.68
C ARG A 338 -6.40 -11.74 -2.10
N SER A 339 -5.14 -11.30 -2.25
CA SER A 339 -4.01 -12.21 -2.43
C SER A 339 -3.99 -13.24 -1.30
N ILE A 340 -3.96 -14.53 -1.65
CA ILE A 340 -3.89 -15.61 -0.67
C ILE A 340 -2.39 -15.90 -0.47
N GLY A 341 -1.84 -15.48 0.67
CA GLY A 341 -0.57 -16.01 1.16
C GLY A 341 0.56 -15.00 1.35
N HIS A 342 1.43 -15.33 2.31
CA HIS A 342 2.56 -14.53 2.81
C HIS A 342 3.75 -14.44 1.83
N LYS A 343 3.57 -14.79 0.54
CA LYS A 343 4.67 -14.87 -0.46
C LYS A 343 4.29 -14.58 -1.92
N GLY A 344 3.07 -14.11 -2.23
CA GLY A 344 2.69 -13.80 -3.62
C GLY A 344 2.78 -14.98 -4.62
N LEU A 345 2.71 -16.22 -4.15
CA LEU A 345 3.04 -17.46 -4.90
C LEU A 345 2.02 -17.92 -5.96
N ASP A 346 1.04 -17.10 -6.34
CA ASP A 346 -0.03 -17.53 -7.26
C ASP A 346 0.23 -17.15 -8.72
N PHE A 347 1.27 -16.36 -9.01
CA PHE A 347 1.55 -15.92 -10.36
C PHE A 347 2.59 -16.80 -11.03
N LYS A 348 2.29 -17.22 -12.25
CA LYS A 348 3.20 -18.00 -13.08
C LYS A 348 4.41 -17.11 -13.42
N SER A 349 5.61 -17.64 -13.21
CA SER A 349 6.85 -16.97 -13.64
C SER A 349 6.94 -16.98 -15.17
N THR A 350 7.46 -15.89 -15.74
CA THR A 350 7.81 -15.80 -17.16
C THR A 350 9.27 -16.09 -17.45
N SER A 351 10.09 -16.29 -16.41
CA SER A 351 11.46 -16.73 -16.57
C SER A 351 11.46 -18.15 -17.16
N PRO A 352 12.28 -18.45 -18.19
CA PRO A 352 12.77 -19.81 -18.34
C PRO A 352 13.42 -20.15 -17.00
N GLU A 353 13.17 -21.35 -16.47
CA GLU A 353 13.85 -21.85 -15.27
C GLU A 353 15.34 -21.49 -15.37
N GLN A 354 15.83 -20.68 -14.41
CA GLN A 354 17.24 -20.34 -14.29
C GLN A 354 18.04 -21.56 -13.87
#